data_AF-A0A839K3D6-F1
#
_entry.id   AF-A0A839K3D6-F1
#
_cell.length_a   1.000
_cell.length_b   1.000
_cell.length_c   1.000
_cell.angle_alpha   90.00
_cell.angle_beta   90.00
_cell.angle_gamma   90.00
#
_symmetry.space_group_name_H-M   'P 1'
#
loop_
_entity.id
_entity.type
_entity.pdbx_description
1 polymer ?
#
loop_
_entity_poly.entity_id
_entity_poly.type
_entity_poly.pdbx_seq_one_letter_code
_entity_poly.pdbx_strand_id
1 'polypeptide(L)' 'MKRIIWNVFLTLFLVLVSIFGLGPSLFADGTNTERMYTLIIVAILYLLLIAGFYFVNRKKPK' A
#
# COMPACT_ATOMS: atom_id res chain seq x y z
N MET A 1 -2.00 22.77 -2.35
CA MET A 1 -2.02 21.96 -3.60
C MET A 1 -1.10 20.75 -3.54
N LYS A 2 0.24 20.89 -3.39
CA LYS A 2 1.18 19.74 -3.39
C LYS A 2 0.83 18.60 -2.41
N ARG A 3 0.41 18.92 -1.17
CA ARG A 3 0.01 17.91 -0.17
C ARG A 3 -1.27 17.16 -0.54
N ILE A 4 -2.23 17.85 -1.15
CA ILE A 4 -3.48 17.24 -1.62
C ILE A 4 -3.20 16.24 -2.74
N ILE A 5 -2.34 16.63 -3.70
CA ILE A 5 -1.93 15.74 -4.81
C ILE A 5 -1.27 14.47 -4.27
N TRP A 6 -0.34 14.60 -3.32
CA TRP A 6 0.28 13.44 -2.68
C TRP A 6 -0.71 12.56 -1.94
N ASN A 7 -1.66 13.14 -1.20
CA ASN A 7 -2.67 12.37 -0.50
C ASN A 7 -3.58 11.61 -1.48
N VAL A 8 -4.02 12.26 -2.56
CA VAL A 8 -4.83 11.60 -3.62
C VAL A 8 -4.04 10.47 -4.26
N PHE A 9 -2.78 10.70 -4.62
CA PHE A 9 -1.90 9.69 -5.19
C PHE A 9 -1.73 8.49 -4.25
N LEU A 10 -1.41 8.72 -2.98
CA LEU A 10 -1.23 7.65 -1.99
C LEU A 10 -2.53 6.85 -1.76
N THR A 11 -3.68 7.52 -1.74
CA THR A 11 -4.98 6.83 -1.61
C THR A 11 -5.28 5.97 -2.82
N LEU A 12 -5.09 6.49 -4.05
CA LEU A 12 -5.27 5.70 -5.27
C LEU A 12 -4.32 4.51 -5.31
N PHE A 13 -3.07 4.73 -4.91
CA PHE A 13 -2.07 3.66 -4.86
C PHE A 13 -2.42 2.60 -3.82
N LEU A 14 -2.96 2.99 -2.66
CA LEU A 14 -3.49 2.05 -1.66
C LEU A 14 -4.63 1.18 -2.22
N VAL A 15 -5.57 1.79 -2.95
CA VAL A 15 -6.67 1.04 -3.58
C VAL A 15 -6.12 0.04 -4.60
N LEU A 16 -5.17 0.47 -5.44
CA LEU A 16 -4.52 -0.41 -6.42
C LEU A 16 -3.79 -1.57 -5.73
N VAL A 17 -2.94 -1.30 -4.74
CA VAL A 17 -2.22 -2.35 -3.99
C VAL A 17 -3.19 -3.30 -3.31
N SER A 18 -4.35 -2.83 -2.86
CA SER A 18 -5.35 -3.70 -2.23
C SER A 18 -6.02 -4.62 -3.24
N ILE A 19 -6.46 -4.11 -4.39
CA ILE A 19 -7.13 -4.92 -5.42
C ILE A 19 -6.12 -5.88 -6.08
N PHE A 20 -4.97 -5.36 -6.52
CA PHE A 20 -3.97 -6.11 -7.27
C PHE A 20 -3.01 -6.92 -6.39
N GLY A 21 -2.85 -6.57 -5.12
CA GLY A 21 -1.98 -7.28 -4.18
C GLY A 21 -2.70 -8.36 -3.39
N LEU A 22 -3.83 -8.02 -2.75
CA LEU A 22 -4.62 -9.02 -2.01
C LEU A 22 -5.35 -9.97 -2.98
N GLY A 23 -5.74 -9.49 -4.17
CA GLY A 23 -6.43 -10.29 -5.17
C GLY A 23 -5.73 -11.61 -5.49
N PRO A 24 -4.47 -11.61 -5.93
CA PRO A 24 -3.71 -12.82 -6.20
C PRO A 24 -3.52 -13.69 -4.96
N SER A 25 -3.27 -13.09 -3.79
CA SER A 25 -3.16 -13.87 -2.56
C SER A 25 -4.46 -14.57 -2.17
N LEU A 26 -5.63 -14.01 -2.47
CA LEU A 26 -6.91 -14.54 -2.01
C LEU A 26 -7.58 -15.44 -3.05
N PHE A 27 -7.37 -15.15 -4.33
CA PHE A 27 -8.17 -15.74 -5.41
C PHE A 27 -7.35 -16.39 -6.52
N ALA A 28 -6.02 -16.20 -6.60
CA ALA A 28 -5.22 -16.88 -7.63
C ALA A 28 -4.97 -18.35 -7.27
N ASP A 29 -4.93 -19.17 -8.31
CA ASP A 29 -4.59 -20.60 -8.22
C ASP A 29 -3.06 -20.79 -8.15
N GLY A 30 -2.48 -20.31 -7.06
CA GLY A 30 -1.07 -20.47 -6.73
C GLY A 30 -0.88 -21.37 -5.51
N THR A 31 0.32 -21.89 -5.33
CA THR A 31 0.67 -22.65 -4.12
C THR A 31 0.55 -21.76 -2.88
N ASN A 32 0.30 -22.38 -1.72
CA ASN A 32 0.22 -21.65 -0.44
C ASN A 32 1.49 -20.81 -0.17
N THR A 33 2.65 -21.30 -0.61
CA THR A 33 3.94 -20.62 -0.49
C THR A 33 4.01 -19.34 -1.33
N GLU A 34 3.59 -19.38 -2.59
CA GLU A 34 3.57 -18.20 -3.49
C GLU A 34 2.59 -17.12 -2.98
N ARG A 35 1.44 -17.57 -2.47
CA ARG A 35 0.42 -16.68 -1.88
C ARG A 35 0.96 -16.02 -0.62
N MET A 36 1.68 -16.77 0.23
CA MET A 36 2.33 -16.23 1.43
C MET A 36 3.38 -15.15 1.09
N TYR A 37 4.23 -15.40 0.09
CA TYR A 37 5.20 -14.40 -0.35
C TYR A 37 4.53 -13.14 -0.90
N THR A 38 3.46 -13.32 -1.67
CA THR A 38 2.65 -12.19 -2.17
C THR A 38 2.08 -11.38 -1.01
N LEU A 39 1.52 -12.02 0.03
CA LEU A 39 1.03 -11.32 1.24
C LEU A 39 2.11 -10.53 1.95
N ILE A 40 3.31 -11.11 2.11
CA ILE A 40 4.43 -10.43 2.76
C ILE A 40 4.79 -9.15 1.99
N ILE A 41 4.87 -9.22 0.65
CA ILE A 41 5.16 -8.06 -0.20
C ILE A 41 4.05 -7.01 -0.05
N VAL A 42 2.78 -7.41 -0.07
CA VAL A 42 1.64 -6.49 0.09
C VAL A 42 1.65 -5.83 1.46
N ALA A 43 1.97 -6.56 2.52
CA ALA A 43 2.10 -6.02 3.87
C ALA A 43 3.22 -4.96 3.95
N ILE A 44 4.37 -5.21 3.31
CA ILE A 44 5.46 -4.23 3.23
C ILE A 44 5.00 -2.97 2.48
N LEU A 45 4.29 -3.13 1.35
CA LEU A 45 3.75 -2.00 0.60
C LEU A 45 2.77 -1.17 1.44
N TYR A 46 1.93 -1.79 2.27
CA TYR A 46 1.06 -1.08 3.19
C TYR A 46 1.83 -0.28 4.24
N LEU A 47 2.89 -0.85 4.81
CA LEU A 47 3.74 -0.12 5.75
C LEU A 47 4.39 1.10 5.09
N LEU A 48 4.88 0.96 3.85
CA LEU A 48 5.46 2.07 3.08
C LEU A 48 4.42 3.15 2.76
N LEU A 49 3.21 2.76 2.40
CA LEU A 49 2.09 3.69 2.15
C LEU A 49 1.70 4.46 3.41
N ILE A 50 1.56 3.78 4.55
CA ILE A 50 1.25 4.40 5.84
C ILE A 50 2.36 5.36 6.24
N ALA A 51 3.63 4.93 6.15
CA ALA A 51 4.78 5.77 6.44
C ALA A 51 4.81 7.00 5.51
N GLY A 52 4.64 6.81 4.19
CA GLY A 52 4.59 7.89 3.21
C GLY A 52 3.47 8.89 3.51
N PHE A 53 2.27 8.39 3.82
CA PHE A 53 1.14 9.23 4.23
C PHE A 53 1.45 10.01 5.50
N TYR A 54 2.03 9.36 6.51
CA TYR A 54 2.45 10.02 7.74
C TYR A 54 3.48 11.11 7.47
N PHE A 55 4.52 10.84 6.67
CA PHE A 55 5.57 11.81 6.36
C PHE A 55 5.05 13.01 5.57
N VAL A 56 4.17 12.81 4.60
CA VAL A 56 3.52 13.89 3.84
C VAL A 56 2.64 14.75 4.76
N ASN A 57 2.01 14.13 5.76
CA ASN A 57 1.04 14.80 6.62
C ASN A 57 1.60 15.30 7.96
N ARG A 58 2.84 14.95 8.32
CA ARG A 58 3.47 15.41 9.55
C ARG A 58 3.54 16.94 9.55
N LYS A 59 3.05 17.56 10.62
CA LYS A 59 3.30 18.98 10.86
C LYS A 59 4.76 19.11 11.33
N LYS A 60 5.56 19.96 10.69
CA LYS A 60 6.89 20.28 11.22
C LYS A 60 6.70 20.95 12.59
N PRO A 61 7.42 20.54 13.64
CA PRO A 61 7.46 21.32 14.87
C PRO A 61 7.97 22.74 14.51
N LYS A 62 7.35 23.75 15.11
CA LYS A 62 7.75 25.15 14.95
C LYS A 62 9.13 25.38 15.54
#